data_AF-A0A139RHX1-F1
#
_entry.id   AF-A0A139RHX1-F1
#
_cell.length_a   1.000
_cell.length_b   1.000
_cell.length_c   1.000
_cell.angle_alpha   90.00
_cell.angle_beta   90.00
_cell.angle_gamma   90.00
#
_symmetry.space_group_name_H-M   'P 1'
#
loop_
_entity.id
_entity.type
_entity.pdbx_description
1 polymer ?
#
loop_
_entity_poly.entity_id
_entity_poly.type
_entity_poly.pdbx_seq_one_letter_code
_entity_poly.pdbx_strand_id
1 'polypeptide(L)'
;MASKGVDSAGVDNIDEIALAANKKFNIPIIVTGEVDAIAVNGEVVTIHNGSAMMPKVIGTGCLLGAVVASFIGLEKGQELKALETAMLVYNIAGEMAEKRPNGHLPGTFKVEFINALYEITDEDVKEFKRVK
;
A
#
# COMPACT_ATOMS: atom_id res chain seq x y z
N MET A 1 8.47 28.35 -12.15
CA MET A 1 8.30 26.89 -12.16
C MET A 1 8.09 26.43 -10.73
N ALA A 2 6.84 26.30 -10.30
CA ALA A 2 6.52 25.76 -8.97
C ALA A 2 6.24 24.28 -9.15
N SER A 3 7.01 23.40 -8.51
CA SER A 3 6.61 22.01 -8.37
C SER A 3 5.33 22.02 -7.53
N LYS A 4 4.19 21.72 -8.15
CA LYS A 4 3.01 21.33 -7.38
C LYS A 4 3.36 19.99 -6.74
N GLY A 5 3.70 20.02 -5.46
CA GLY A 5 3.85 18.79 -4.67
C GLY A 5 2.54 18.01 -4.70
N VAL A 6 2.62 16.71 -4.45
CA VAL A 6 1.45 15.82 -4.37
C VAL A 6 0.42 16.32 -3.33
N ASP A 7 0.85 17.17 -2.39
CA ASP A 7 0.02 17.79 -1.35
C ASP A 7 -0.88 18.95 -1.83
N SER A 8 -0.72 19.47 -3.05
CA SER A 8 -1.41 20.70 -3.51
C SER A 8 -2.68 20.47 -4.32
N ALA A 9 -3.03 19.22 -4.60
CA ALA A 9 -4.33 18.88 -5.15
C ALA A 9 -5.08 18.16 -4.05
N GLY A 10 -6.28 18.64 -3.67
CA GLY A 10 -7.24 17.75 -3.02
C GLY A 10 -7.38 16.55 -3.94
N VAL A 11 -6.89 15.39 -3.50
CA VAL A 11 -6.93 14.16 -4.28
C VAL A 11 -8.33 13.60 -4.12
N ASP A 12 -9.32 14.28 -4.70
CA ASP A 12 -10.70 13.81 -4.67
C ASP A 12 -10.84 12.49 -5.47
N ASN A 13 -9.89 12.15 -6.35
CA ASN A 13 -9.87 10.91 -7.13
C ASN A 13 -8.45 10.32 -7.30
N ILE A 14 -7.94 9.58 -6.30
CA ILE A 14 -6.62 8.92 -6.38
C ILE A 14 -6.58 7.81 -7.45
N ASP A 15 -7.73 7.18 -7.69
CA ASP A 15 -7.99 6.21 -8.74
C ASP A 15 -7.82 6.81 -10.14
N GLU A 16 -8.34 8.02 -10.38
CA GLU A 16 -8.16 8.73 -11.66
C GLU A 16 -6.68 9.06 -11.91
N ILE A 17 -5.94 9.45 -10.88
CA ILE A 17 -4.49 9.72 -10.98
C ILE A 17 -3.73 8.44 -11.35
N ALA A 18 -4.01 7.34 -10.65
CA ALA A 18 -3.37 6.05 -10.92
C ALA A 18 -3.68 5.58 -12.35
N LEU A 19 -4.96 5.67 -12.77
CA LEU A 19 -5.40 5.26 -14.09
C LEU A 19 -4.83 6.14 -15.20
N ALA A 20 -4.76 7.46 -15.00
CA ALA A 20 -4.17 8.38 -15.96
C ALA A 20 -2.67 8.13 -16.13
N ALA A 21 -1.95 7.88 -15.04
CA ALA A 21 -0.54 7.52 -15.08
C ALA A 21 -0.32 6.17 -15.77
N ASN A 22 -1.15 5.16 -15.47
CA ASN A 22 -1.08 3.85 -16.10
C ASN A 22 -1.29 3.94 -17.62
N LYS A 23 -2.30 4.69 -18.07
CA LYS A 23 -2.56 4.92 -19.52
C LYS A 23 -1.42 5.68 -20.20
N LYS A 24 -0.79 6.62 -19.49
CA LYS A 24 0.28 7.45 -20.05
C LYS A 24 1.60 6.69 -20.20
N PHE A 25 1.96 5.88 -19.21
CA PHE A 25 3.25 5.21 -19.15
C PHE A 25 3.20 3.74 -19.56
N ASN A 26 2.00 3.15 -19.66
CA ASN A 26 1.76 1.76 -20.02
C ASN A 26 2.53 0.77 -19.13
N ILE A 27 2.57 1.05 -17.83
CA ILE A 27 3.18 0.23 -16.78
C ILE A 27 2.27 0.18 -15.55
N PRO A 28 2.38 -0.84 -14.67
CA PRO A 28 1.71 -0.85 -13.39
C PRO A 28 2.04 0.39 -12.55
N ILE A 29 1.02 1.00 -11.94
CA ILE A 29 1.16 2.18 -11.08
C ILE A 29 0.55 1.89 -9.72
N ILE A 30 1.25 2.28 -8.66
CA ILE A 30 0.72 2.36 -7.29
C ILE A 30 0.83 3.81 -6.84
N VAL A 31 -0.27 4.36 -6.32
CA VAL A 31 -0.31 5.67 -5.68
C VAL A 31 -0.75 5.47 -4.24
N THR A 32 0.06 5.89 -3.28
CA THR A 32 -0.24 5.70 -1.85
C THR A 32 -0.76 6.97 -1.19
N GLY A 33 -1.68 6.81 -0.25
CA GLY A 33 -2.37 7.91 0.43
C GLY A 33 -3.11 7.45 1.69
N GLU A 34 -4.19 8.15 2.06
CA GLU A 34 -5.15 7.63 3.05
C GLU A 34 -5.89 6.41 2.50
N VAL A 35 -6.17 6.42 1.20
CA VAL A 35 -6.57 5.29 0.39
C VAL A 35 -5.46 5.09 -0.63
N ASP A 36 -5.08 3.85 -0.89
CA ASP A 36 -4.11 3.53 -1.94
C ASP A 36 -4.84 3.14 -3.23
N ALA A 37 -4.25 3.42 -4.39
CA ALA A 37 -4.77 3.01 -5.69
C ALA A 37 -3.71 2.24 -6.48
N ILE A 38 -4.14 1.16 -7.12
CA ILE A 38 -3.33 0.33 -8.01
C ILE A 38 -3.98 0.37 -9.38
N ALA A 39 -3.21 0.70 -10.42
CA ALA A 39 -3.67 0.68 -11.79
C ALA A 39 -2.77 -0.20 -12.68
N VAL A 40 -3.36 -1.16 -13.37
CA VAL A 40 -2.67 -2.12 -14.25
C VAL A 40 -3.51 -2.33 -15.49
N ASN A 41 -2.91 -2.20 -16.68
CA ASN A 41 -3.55 -2.46 -17.97
C ASN A 41 -4.93 -1.78 -18.17
N GLY A 42 -5.13 -0.59 -17.61
CA GLY A 42 -6.39 0.16 -17.70
C GLY A 42 -7.45 -0.22 -16.66
N GLU A 43 -7.19 -1.19 -15.80
CA GLU A 43 -7.98 -1.50 -14.61
C GLU A 43 -7.43 -0.74 -13.40
N VAL A 44 -8.31 -0.38 -12.46
CA VAL A 44 -7.94 0.30 -11.21
C VAL A 44 -8.67 -0.35 -10.03
N VAL A 45 -7.96 -0.54 -8.93
CA VAL A 45 -8.51 -0.97 -7.64
C VAL A 45 -8.02 -0.04 -6.54
N THR A 46 -8.82 0.13 -5.50
CA THR A 46 -8.49 0.97 -4.34
C THR A 46 -8.43 0.14 -3.06
N ILE A 47 -7.45 0.41 -2.22
CA ILE A 47 -7.20 -0.29 -0.95
C ILE A 47 -7.40 0.69 0.20
N HIS A 48 -8.29 0.31 1.12
CA HIS A 48 -8.73 1.12 2.27
C HIS A 48 -8.18 0.55 3.60
N ASN A 49 -7.05 -0.14 3.49
CA ASN A 49 -6.28 -0.67 4.61
C ASN A 49 -5.09 0.24 4.91
N GLY A 50 -4.62 0.24 6.16
CA GLY A 50 -3.42 0.97 6.56
C GLY A 50 -3.51 1.50 7.99
N SER A 51 -2.40 2.03 8.48
CA SER A 51 -2.28 2.57 9.84
C SER A 51 -1.80 4.01 9.83
N ALA A 52 -2.40 4.84 10.69
CA ALA A 52 -2.00 6.24 10.89
C ALA A 52 -0.58 6.39 11.48
N MET A 53 0.02 5.28 11.95
CA MET A 53 1.39 5.23 12.44
C MET A 53 2.43 5.05 11.33
N MET A 54 2.06 4.48 10.19
CA MET A 54 2.97 4.24 9.06
C MET A 54 3.67 5.51 8.53
N PRO A 55 2.98 6.66 8.33
CA PRO A 55 3.66 7.88 7.89
C PRO A 55 4.56 8.52 8.96
N LYS A 56 4.47 8.08 10.22
CA LYS A 56 5.30 8.58 11.33
C LYS A 56 6.61 7.81 11.49
N VAL A 57 6.80 6.73 10.74
CA VAL A 57 8.01 5.90 10.77
C VAL A 57 8.81 6.06 9.49
N ILE A 58 10.07 6.48 9.64
CA ILE A 58 10.99 6.61 8.50
C ILE A 58 11.20 5.26 7.81
N GLY A 59 11.14 5.27 6.47
CA GLY A 59 11.47 4.11 5.64
C GLY A 59 10.31 3.15 5.38
N THR A 60 9.10 3.42 5.87
CA THR A 60 7.89 2.62 5.52
C THR A 60 7.63 2.63 4.02
N GLY A 61 7.62 3.80 3.38
CA GLY A 61 7.46 3.89 1.91
C GLY A 61 8.55 3.15 1.11
N CYS A 62 9.81 3.20 1.55
CA CYS A 62 10.90 2.46 0.88
C CYS A 62 10.75 0.94 1.06
N LEU A 63 10.36 0.51 2.26
CA LEU A 63 10.08 -0.89 2.56
C LEU A 63 8.91 -1.42 1.71
N LEU A 64 7.85 -0.61 1.52
CA LEU A 64 6.75 -0.98 0.64
C LEU A 64 7.24 -1.27 -0.78
N GLY A 65 8.11 -0.43 -1.34
CA GLY A 65 8.70 -0.69 -2.66
C GLY A 65 9.43 -2.03 -2.74
N ALA A 66 10.15 -2.42 -1.68
CA ALA A 66 10.81 -3.73 -1.61
C ALA A 66 9.82 -4.89 -1.52
N VAL A 67 8.74 -4.75 -0.75
CA VAL A 67 7.66 -5.75 -0.65
C VAL A 67 6.93 -5.88 -2.00
N VAL A 68 6.57 -4.78 -2.64
CA VAL A 68 5.96 -4.81 -3.97
C VAL A 68 6.87 -5.53 -4.98
N ALA A 69 8.18 -5.26 -4.95
CA ALA A 69 9.14 -5.91 -5.82
C ALA A 69 9.24 -7.43 -5.59
N SER A 70 9.03 -7.93 -4.37
CA SER A 70 9.04 -9.38 -4.12
C SER A 70 7.80 -10.09 -4.67
N PHE A 71 6.67 -9.39 -4.82
CA PHE A 71 5.42 -9.96 -5.33
C PHE A 71 5.28 -9.84 -6.85
N ILE A 72 5.80 -8.80 -7.48
CA ILE A 72 5.60 -8.55 -8.93
C ILE A 72 6.20 -9.64 -9.83
N GLY A 73 7.17 -10.41 -9.33
CA GLY A 73 7.84 -11.48 -10.06
C GLY A 73 7.12 -12.83 -10.08
N LEU A 74 5.98 -12.97 -9.38
CA LEU A 74 5.36 -14.27 -9.14
C LEU A 74 4.69 -14.88 -10.39
N GLU A 75 3.82 -14.14 -11.09
CA GLU A 75 3.10 -14.66 -12.25
C GLU A 75 2.83 -13.58 -13.30
N LYS A 76 3.23 -13.83 -14.55
CA LYS A 76 2.94 -12.93 -15.69
C LYS A 76 1.44 -12.94 -16.01
N GLY A 77 0.87 -11.76 -16.23
CA GLY A 77 -0.56 -11.59 -16.47
C GLY A 77 -1.43 -11.56 -15.22
N GLN A 78 -0.84 -11.65 -14.03
CA GLN A 78 -1.52 -11.45 -12.74
C GLN A 78 -0.95 -10.28 -11.95
N GLU A 79 -0.36 -9.30 -12.63
CA GLU A 79 0.31 -8.16 -12.00
C GLU A 79 -0.64 -7.41 -11.05
N LEU A 80 -1.89 -7.17 -11.47
CA LEU A 80 -2.87 -6.49 -10.61
C LEU A 80 -3.08 -7.22 -9.28
N LYS A 81 -3.32 -8.53 -9.34
CA LYS A 81 -3.56 -9.37 -8.15
C LYS A 81 -2.30 -9.49 -7.27
N ALA A 82 -1.12 -9.58 -7.87
CA ALA A 82 0.14 -9.64 -7.15
C ALA A 82 0.39 -8.33 -6.39
N LEU A 83 0.17 -7.18 -7.03
CA LEU A 83 0.31 -5.86 -6.41
C LEU A 83 -0.76 -5.64 -5.33
N GLU A 84 -2.01 -6.03 -5.59
CA GLU A 84 -3.10 -5.99 -4.61
C GLU A 84 -2.74 -6.79 -3.35
N THR A 85 -2.27 -8.03 -3.53
CA THR A 85 -1.87 -8.89 -2.42
C THR A 85 -0.71 -8.26 -1.63
N ALA A 86 0.32 -7.74 -2.31
CA ALA A 86 1.45 -7.09 -1.66
C ALA A 86 1.02 -5.90 -0.80
N MET A 87 0.15 -5.04 -1.34
CA MET A 87 -0.39 -3.87 -0.64
C MET A 87 -1.28 -4.27 0.53
N LEU A 88 -2.15 -5.27 0.36
CA LEU A 88 -3.00 -5.78 1.44
C LEU A 88 -2.17 -6.34 2.59
N VAL A 89 -1.20 -7.21 2.30
CA VAL A 89 -0.29 -7.77 3.31
C VAL A 89 0.40 -6.65 4.08
N TYR A 90 0.95 -5.67 3.36
CA TYR A 90 1.67 -4.56 3.95
C TYR A 90 0.79 -3.69 4.85
N ASN A 91 -0.39 -3.31 4.37
CA ASN A 91 -1.27 -2.39 5.08
C ASN A 91 -1.98 -3.06 6.27
N ILE A 92 -2.40 -4.32 6.11
CA ILE A 92 -3.03 -5.10 7.18
C ILE A 92 -2.01 -5.38 8.29
N ALA A 93 -0.76 -5.69 7.95
CA ALA A 93 0.30 -5.80 8.95
C ALA A 93 0.49 -4.49 9.74
N GLY A 94 0.33 -3.33 9.08
CA GLY A 94 0.35 -2.02 9.73
C GLY A 94 -0.79 -1.86 10.74
N GLU A 95 -2.01 -2.25 10.37
CA GLU A 95 -3.17 -2.25 11.27
C GLU A 95 -2.99 -3.19 12.46
N MET A 96 -2.46 -4.40 12.22
CA MET A 96 -2.16 -5.37 13.27
C MET A 96 -1.13 -4.80 14.25
N ALA A 97 -0.07 -4.18 13.75
CA ALA A 97 0.98 -3.58 14.55
C ALA A 97 0.50 -2.43 15.43
N GLU A 98 -0.37 -1.55 14.90
CA GLU A 98 -0.95 -0.43 15.67
C GLU A 98 -1.83 -0.92 16.82
N LYS A 99 -2.53 -2.05 16.63
CA LYS A 99 -3.38 -2.67 17.66
C LYS A 99 -2.59 -3.39 18.76
N ARG A 100 -1.27 -3.60 18.59
CA ARG A 100 -0.45 -4.23 19.63
C ARG A 100 -0.27 -3.31 20.84
N PRO A 101 -0.08 -3.84 22.06
CA PRO A 101 0.05 -3.03 23.28
C PRO A 101 1.09 -1.91 23.18
N ASN A 102 2.22 -2.19 22.51
CA ASN A 102 3.31 -1.24 22.32
C ASN A 102 3.26 -0.49 20.98
N GLY A 103 2.24 -0.69 20.14
CA GLY A 103 2.16 -0.16 18.77
C GLY A 103 1.86 1.34 18.66
N HIS A 104 1.62 2.03 19.78
CA HIS A 104 1.12 3.41 19.78
C HIS A 104 2.21 4.50 19.66
N LEU A 105 3.50 4.13 19.70
CA LEU A 105 4.64 5.05 19.49
C LEU A 105 5.45 4.64 18.26
N PRO A 106 6.03 5.58 17.49
CA PRO A 106 6.67 5.24 16.20
C PRO A 106 7.83 4.25 16.30
N GLY A 107 8.66 4.36 17.34
CA GLY A 107 9.81 3.48 17.53
C GLY A 107 9.41 2.03 17.82
N THR A 108 8.41 1.83 18.68
CA THR A 108 7.88 0.50 19.01
C THR A 108 6.95 -0.03 17.93
N PHE A 109 6.15 0.82 17.29
CA PHE A 109 5.36 0.49 16.09
C PHE A 109 6.26 -0.09 15.00
N LYS A 110 7.43 0.49 14.74
CA LYS A 110 8.37 -0.05 13.75
C LYS A 110 8.74 -1.51 14.03
N VAL A 111 9.02 -1.84 15.29
CA VAL A 111 9.36 -3.22 15.71
C VAL A 111 8.15 -4.12 15.53
N GLU A 112 6.99 -3.69 16.04
CA GLU A 112 5.75 -4.46 15.92
C GLU A 112 5.27 -4.63 14.48
N PHE A 113 5.57 -3.68 13.60
CA PHE A 113 5.24 -3.73 12.19
C PHE A 113 6.06 -4.79 11.46
N ILE A 114 7.35 -4.89 11.78
CA ILE A 114 8.20 -5.98 11.26
C ILE A 114 7.72 -7.33 11.79
N ASN A 115 7.34 -7.43 13.07
CA ASN A 115 6.76 -8.66 13.63
C ASN A 115 5.45 -9.03 12.94
N ALA A 116 4.56 -8.05 12.71
CA ALA A 116 3.29 -8.26 12.02
C ALA A 116 3.48 -8.70 10.57
N LEU A 117 4.47 -8.15 9.85
CA LEU A 117 4.81 -8.60 8.49
C LEU A 117 5.31 -10.05 8.46
N TYR A 118 5.90 -10.54 9.55
CA TYR A 118 6.31 -11.94 9.68
C TYR A 118 5.15 -12.87 10.05
N GLU A 119 4.22 -12.39 10.87
CA GLU A 119 3.12 -13.21 11.42
C GLU A 119 1.86 -13.24 10.54
N ILE A 120 1.65 -12.24 9.69
CA ILE A 120 0.45 -12.12 8.85
C ILE A 120 0.24 -13.36 7.98
N THR A 121 -1.00 -13.82 7.92
CA THR A 121 -1.42 -15.02 7.19
C THR A 121 -2.36 -14.71 6.04
N ASP A 122 -2.57 -15.69 5.15
CA ASP A 122 -3.57 -15.60 4.09
C ASP A 122 -5.00 -15.47 4.65
N GLU A 123 -5.26 -16.05 5.82
CA GLU A 123 -6.53 -15.91 6.54
C GLU A 123 -6.76 -14.46 6.98
N ASP A 124 -5.75 -13.80 7.56
CA ASP A 124 -5.83 -12.40 7.97
C ASP A 124 -6.13 -11.49 6.77
N VAL A 125 -5.45 -11.73 5.63
CA VAL A 125 -5.69 -10.96 4.40
C VAL A 125 -7.13 -11.15 3.92
N LYS A 126 -7.65 -12.38 3.92
CA LYS A 126 -9.04 -12.65 3.51
C LYS A 126 -10.05 -11.99 4.44
N GLU A 127 -9.78 -11.97 5.74
CA GLU A 127 -10.68 -11.42 6.76
C GLU A 127 -10.70 -9.89 6.74
N PHE A 128 -9.53 -9.24 6.64
CA PHE A 128 -9.41 -7.79 6.83
C PHE A 128 -9.30 -6.99 5.53
N LYS A 129 -9.26 -7.63 4.35
CA LYS A 129 -9.17 -6.90 3.07
C LYS A 129 -10.33 -5.92 2.88
N ARG A 130 -9.98 -4.70 2.50
CA ARG A 130 -10.93 -3.64 2.13
C ARG A 130 -10.54 -3.08 0.77
N VAL A 131 -10.99 -3.77 -0.28
CA VAL A 131 -10.73 -3.42 -1.69
C VAL A 131 -12.02 -3.00 -2.37
N LYS A 132 -11.96 -1.96 -3.20
CA LYS A 132 -13.05 -1.51 -4.08
C LYS A 132 -12.56 -1.34 -5.50
#